data_AF-A0A0F6W5U3-F1
#
_entry.id   AF-A0A0F6W5U3-F1
#
_cell.length_a   1.000
_cell.length_b   1.000
_cell.length_c   1.000
_cell.angle_alpha   90.00
_cell.angle_beta   90.00
_cell.angle_gamma   90.00
#
_symmetry.space_group_name_H-M   'P 1'
#
loop_
_entity.id
_entity.type
_entity.pdbx_description
1 polymer ?
#
loop_
_entity_poly.entity_id
_entity_poly.type
_entity_poly.pdbx_seq_one_letter_code
_entity_poly.pdbx_strand_id
1 'polypeptide(L)'
;MLRGVVALVIACSVSACAAPDAGGGFVARDEDFDGFLEWPSFELPPGSLTMAHDDGATRRLYFTHVPESASAPFPVGTILVKTAELGAPSTWEIHAMVKRGGDFNAEGARGWEFFDLAIDENGRVVIVWRGESPPPGAGYPGASDGACNSCHTLVADRDYVFDRSLFD
;
A
#
# COMPACT_ATOMS: atom_id res chain seq x y z
N MET A 1 -36.86 13.68 53.96
CA MET A 1 -35.96 12.70 53.32
C MET A 1 -36.32 12.65 51.84
N LEU A 2 -35.61 13.42 50.99
CA LEU A 2 -35.90 13.52 49.56
C LEU A 2 -34.79 12.80 48.80
N ARG A 3 -35.11 11.64 48.22
CA ARG A 3 -34.18 10.80 47.45
C ARG A 3 -34.09 11.36 46.02
N GLY A 4 -33.00 12.05 45.70
CA GLY A 4 -32.69 12.46 44.33
C GLY A 4 -32.10 11.28 43.54
N VAL A 5 -32.79 10.88 42.47
CA VAL A 5 -32.29 9.90 41.50
C VAL A 5 -31.37 10.65 40.53
N VAL A 6 -30.08 10.33 40.56
CA VAL A 6 -29.11 10.80 39.56
C VAL A 6 -29.18 9.84 38.37
N ALA A 7 -29.74 10.31 37.26
CA ALA A 7 -29.72 9.60 35.99
C ALA A 7 -28.36 9.85 35.31
N LEU A 8 -27.49 8.85 35.34
CA LEU A 8 -26.23 8.82 34.60
C LEU A 8 -26.53 8.53 33.12
N VAL A 9 -26.42 9.56 32.27
CA VAL A 9 -26.52 9.42 30.82
C VAL A 9 -25.21 8.78 30.33
N ILE A 10 -25.26 7.49 30.01
CA ILE A 10 -24.18 6.77 29.34
C ILE A 10 -24.15 7.22 27.89
N ALA A 11 -23.18 8.05 27.52
CA ALA A 11 -22.90 8.39 26.13
C ALA A 11 -22.36 7.13 25.41
N CYS A 12 -23.20 6.54 24.56
CA CYS A 12 -22.75 5.52 23.60
C CYS A 12 -21.89 6.22 22.54
N SER A 13 -20.57 6.10 22.67
CA SER A 13 -19.64 6.39 21.59
C SER A 13 -19.83 5.34 20.50
N VAL A 14 -20.67 5.63 19.51
CA VAL A 14 -20.70 4.90 18.24
C VAL A 14 -19.38 5.16 17.54
N SER A 15 -18.44 4.24 17.73
CA SER A 15 -17.26 4.11 16.88
C SER A 15 -17.75 3.76 15.48
N ALA A 16 -17.85 4.77 14.63
CA ALA A 16 -18.16 4.58 13.22
C ALA A 16 -16.94 3.93 12.56
N CYS A 17 -16.90 2.60 12.57
CA CYS A 17 -16.13 1.87 11.58
C CYS A 17 -16.75 2.24 10.22
N ALA A 18 -16.06 3.08 9.45
CA ALA A 18 -16.47 3.34 8.08
C ALA A 18 -16.40 2.02 7.32
N ALA A 19 -17.55 1.41 7.06
CA ALA A 19 -17.64 0.34 6.08
C ALA A 19 -17.40 0.98 4.70
N PRO A 20 -16.52 0.43 3.85
CA PRO A 20 -16.36 0.93 2.49
C PRO A 20 -17.68 0.78 1.74
N ASP A 21 -18.12 1.85 1.09
CA ASP A 21 -19.35 1.88 0.31
C ASP A 21 -19.31 0.80 -0.79
N ALA A 22 -20.40 0.07 -0.96
CA ALA A 22 -20.57 -1.07 -1.89
C ALA A 22 -20.50 -0.70 -3.41
N GLY A 23 -19.99 0.49 -3.73
CA GLY A 23 -19.59 0.95 -5.07
C GLY A 23 -18.50 2.02 -5.04
N GLY A 24 -17.90 2.28 -3.88
CA GLY A 24 -16.91 3.35 -3.66
C GLY A 24 -15.51 2.80 -3.71
N GLY A 25 -14.71 3.24 -4.68
CA GLY A 25 -13.29 2.93 -4.69
C GLY A 25 -12.57 3.56 -3.48
N PHE A 26 -11.43 2.99 -3.10
CA PHE A 26 -10.57 3.55 -2.05
C PHE A 26 -9.55 4.53 -2.65
N VAL A 27 -9.48 5.74 -2.10
CA VAL A 27 -8.52 6.77 -2.52
C VAL A 27 -7.59 7.08 -1.37
N ALA A 28 -6.38 6.49 -1.40
CA ALA A 28 -5.37 6.68 -0.36
C ALA A 28 -4.96 8.15 -0.19
N ARG A 29 -4.54 8.52 1.01
CA ARG A 29 -3.96 9.80 1.41
C ARG A 29 -2.67 9.55 2.21
N ASP A 30 -1.92 10.60 2.49
CA ASP A 30 -0.67 10.48 3.28
C ASP A 30 -0.92 9.73 4.59
N GLU A 31 -2.02 10.04 5.28
CA GLU A 31 -2.35 9.45 6.59
C GLU A 31 -2.66 7.95 6.52
N ASP A 32 -3.02 7.41 5.35
CA ASP A 32 -3.26 5.97 5.18
C ASP A 32 -1.94 5.16 5.19
N PHE A 33 -0.80 5.83 5.00
CA PHE A 33 0.53 5.22 5.06
C PHE A 33 1.24 5.46 6.39
N ASP A 34 0.67 6.28 7.28
CA ASP A 34 1.31 6.58 8.56
C ASP A 34 1.49 5.30 9.41
N GLY A 35 2.70 5.15 9.95
CA GLY A 35 3.06 4.01 10.78
C GLY A 35 3.22 2.69 10.02
N PHE A 36 3.38 2.70 8.69
CA PHE A 36 3.55 1.45 7.92
C PHE A 36 4.72 0.58 8.38
N LEU A 37 5.75 1.20 8.99
CA LEU A 37 6.89 0.49 9.56
C LEU A 37 6.50 -0.51 10.67
N GLU A 38 5.35 -0.32 11.31
CA GLU A 38 4.82 -1.19 12.36
C GLU A 38 3.79 -2.21 11.83
N TRP A 39 3.47 -2.17 10.54
CA TRP A 39 2.56 -3.13 9.94
C TRP A 39 3.20 -4.52 9.86
N PRO A 40 2.38 -5.59 9.76
CA PRO A 40 2.87 -6.90 9.33
C PRO A 40 3.74 -6.79 8.07
N SER A 41 4.85 -7.53 8.05
CA SER A 41 5.80 -7.46 6.94
C SER A 41 6.57 -8.76 6.70
N PHE A 42 7.07 -8.90 5.47
CA PHE A 42 8.00 -9.95 5.06
C PHE A 42 9.27 -9.33 4.48
N GLU A 43 10.41 -9.94 4.77
CA GLU A 43 11.62 -9.65 4.00
C GLU A 43 11.54 -10.35 2.65
N LEU A 44 11.82 -9.61 1.58
CA LEU A 44 11.81 -10.13 0.23
C LEU A 44 13.15 -10.81 -0.07
N PRO A 45 13.14 -11.99 -0.72
CA PRO A 45 14.37 -12.70 -1.04
C PRO A 45 15.25 -11.87 -2.00
N PRO A 46 16.59 -12.01 -1.92
CA PRO A 46 17.50 -11.37 -2.87
C PRO A 46 17.10 -11.67 -4.32
N GLY A 47 17.02 -10.64 -5.16
CA GLY A 47 16.64 -10.79 -6.57
C GLY A 47 15.15 -11.05 -6.84
N SER A 48 14.24 -10.80 -5.88
CA SER A 48 12.78 -10.96 -6.10
C SER A 48 12.21 -10.08 -7.23
N LEU A 49 12.98 -9.12 -7.74
CA LEU A 49 12.75 -8.45 -9.02
C LEU A 49 14.01 -8.56 -9.88
N THR A 50 13.94 -9.30 -10.98
CA THR A 50 15.05 -9.61 -11.91
C THR A 50 15.68 -8.39 -12.60
N MET A 51 15.19 -7.17 -12.34
CA MET A 51 15.74 -5.92 -12.88
C MET A 51 16.20 -4.91 -11.81
N ALA A 52 16.04 -5.22 -10.52
CA ALA A 52 16.63 -4.41 -9.46
C ALA A 52 18.08 -4.84 -9.29
N HIS A 53 19.03 -3.91 -9.36
CA HIS A 53 20.42 -4.21 -9.03
C HIS A 53 20.52 -4.72 -7.59
N ASP A 54 21.37 -5.73 -7.36
CA ASP A 54 21.77 -6.07 -6.00
C ASP A 54 22.66 -4.95 -5.47
N ASP A 55 22.01 -4.02 -4.79
CA ASP A 55 22.55 -2.81 -4.19
C ASP A 55 22.93 -3.03 -2.72
N GLY A 56 22.77 -4.26 -2.21
CA GLY A 56 22.94 -4.59 -0.80
C GLY A 56 21.83 -4.06 0.11
N ALA A 57 20.75 -3.50 -0.43
CA ALA A 57 19.61 -3.05 0.37
C ALA A 57 18.73 -4.23 0.81
N THR A 58 18.35 -4.24 2.09
CA THR A 58 17.29 -5.13 2.57
C THR A 58 15.97 -4.67 1.97
N ARG A 59 15.21 -5.58 1.35
CA ARG A 59 13.92 -5.25 0.75
C ARG A 59 12.81 -5.85 1.59
N ARG A 60 11.79 -5.06 1.92
CA ARG A 60 10.68 -5.49 2.76
C ARG A 60 9.35 -5.14 2.12
N LEU A 61 8.34 -5.97 2.35
CA LEU A 61 6.96 -5.73 1.96
C LEU A 61 6.10 -5.65 3.22
N TYR A 62 5.52 -4.48 3.46
CA TYR A 62 4.55 -4.21 4.51
C TYR A 62 3.14 -4.23 3.95
N PHE A 63 2.15 -4.63 4.74
CA PHE A 63 0.78 -4.79 4.24
C PHE A 63 -0.29 -4.60 5.32
N THR A 64 -1.44 -4.06 4.91
CA THR A 64 -2.61 -3.90 5.81
C THR A 64 -3.52 -5.12 5.83
N HIS A 65 -3.55 -5.91 4.75
CA HIS A 65 -4.47 -7.03 4.58
C HIS A 65 -3.79 -8.21 3.91
N VAL A 66 -4.21 -9.41 4.31
CA VAL A 66 -3.87 -10.69 3.67
C VAL A 66 -5.10 -11.13 2.85
N PRO A 67 -4.93 -11.62 1.62
CA PRO A 67 -6.05 -12.15 0.85
C PRO A 67 -6.57 -13.43 1.50
N GLU A 68 -7.86 -13.74 1.35
CA GLU A 68 -8.48 -14.94 1.97
C GLU A 68 -7.83 -16.26 1.51
N SER A 69 -7.14 -16.24 0.38
CA SER A 69 -6.32 -17.33 -0.14
C SER A 69 -5.35 -16.81 -1.20
N ALA A 70 -4.35 -17.62 -1.56
CA ALA A 70 -3.45 -17.37 -2.69
C ALA A 70 -4.16 -16.93 -3.98
N SER A 71 -5.38 -17.42 -4.23
CA SER A 71 -6.16 -17.16 -5.46
C SER A 71 -7.26 -16.11 -5.30
N ALA A 72 -7.54 -15.63 -4.09
CA ALA A 72 -8.54 -14.60 -3.87
C ALA A 72 -8.00 -13.20 -4.23
N PRO A 73 -8.81 -12.32 -4.85
CA PRO A 73 -8.40 -10.94 -5.04
C PRO A 73 -8.17 -10.24 -3.70
N PHE A 74 -7.28 -9.25 -3.68
CA PHE A 74 -7.11 -8.43 -2.48
C PHE A 74 -8.35 -7.56 -2.25
N PRO A 75 -8.80 -7.39 -0.99
CA PRO A 75 -9.89 -6.48 -0.66
C PRO A 75 -9.58 -5.03 -1.08
N VAL A 76 -10.61 -4.28 -1.50
CA VAL A 76 -10.49 -2.82 -1.72
C VAL A 76 -10.02 -2.15 -0.43
N GLY A 77 -9.08 -1.22 -0.55
CA GLY A 77 -8.40 -0.61 0.60
C GLY A 77 -7.16 -1.35 1.08
N THR A 78 -6.79 -2.49 0.46
CA THR A 78 -5.48 -3.10 0.70
C THR A 78 -4.37 -2.13 0.33
N ILE A 79 -3.39 -1.97 1.22
CA ILE A 79 -2.18 -1.19 1.00
C ILE A 79 -0.98 -2.12 1.13
N LEU A 80 -0.11 -2.08 0.13
CA LEU A 80 1.19 -2.75 0.13
C LEU A 80 2.28 -1.70 0.00
N VAL A 81 3.24 -1.69 0.93
CA VAL A 81 4.40 -0.78 0.89
C VAL A 81 5.66 -1.61 0.76
N LYS A 82 6.46 -1.34 -0.26
CA LYS A 82 7.75 -1.96 -0.49
C LYS A 82 8.87 -0.95 -0.21
N THR A 83 9.85 -1.37 0.57
CA THR A 83 11.06 -0.59 0.88
C THR A 83 12.31 -1.23 0.27
N ALA A 84 13.29 -0.40 -0.09
CA ALA A 84 14.70 -0.77 -0.17
C ALA A 84 15.46 0.01 0.91
N GLU A 85 15.89 -0.71 1.95
CA GLU A 85 16.36 -0.17 3.22
C GLU A 85 17.88 -0.03 3.21
N LEU A 86 18.38 1.08 2.64
CA LEU A 86 19.79 1.45 2.68
C LEU A 86 19.96 2.75 3.47
N GLY A 87 20.65 2.68 4.61
CA GLY A 87 20.87 3.83 5.47
C GLY A 87 19.65 4.21 6.32
N ALA A 88 19.45 5.52 6.52
CA ALA A 88 18.36 6.03 7.36
C ALA A 88 17.00 5.98 6.63
N PRO A 89 15.86 5.88 7.33
CA PRO A 89 14.54 5.79 6.69
C PRO A 89 14.23 6.91 5.68
N SER A 90 14.73 8.12 5.92
CA SER A 90 14.57 9.25 4.99
C SER A 90 15.35 9.11 3.67
N THR A 91 16.25 8.13 3.56
CA THR A 91 17.02 7.83 2.34
C THR A 91 16.58 6.56 1.63
N TRP A 92 15.53 5.89 2.13
CA TRP A 92 15.04 4.66 1.52
C TRP A 92 14.28 4.93 0.23
N GLU A 93 14.31 3.97 -0.69
CA GLU A 93 13.35 3.92 -1.80
C GLU A 93 12.07 3.27 -1.28
N ILE A 94 10.94 3.95 -1.43
CA ILE A 94 9.65 3.49 -0.91
C ILE A 94 8.61 3.59 -2.02
N HIS A 95 8.10 2.43 -2.40
CA HIS A 95 7.04 2.29 -3.40
C HIS A 95 5.83 1.68 -2.73
N ALA A 96 4.63 2.10 -3.11
CA ALA A 96 3.42 1.48 -2.63
C ALA A 96 2.42 1.20 -3.75
N MET A 97 1.53 0.26 -3.49
CA MET A 97 0.35 0.03 -4.30
C MET A 97 -0.88 -0.15 -3.43
N VAL A 98 -2.00 0.41 -3.89
CA VAL A 98 -3.27 0.43 -3.16
C VAL A 98 -4.39 -0.12 -4.02
N LYS A 99 -5.19 -1.03 -3.45
CA LYS A 99 -6.37 -1.60 -4.09
C LYS A 99 -7.49 -0.57 -4.09
N ARG A 100 -7.55 0.24 -5.13
CA ARG A 100 -8.60 1.24 -5.37
C ARG A 100 -9.95 0.60 -5.66
N GLY A 101 -9.97 -0.53 -6.38
CA GLY A 101 -11.20 -1.17 -6.85
C GLY A 101 -11.81 -0.47 -8.07
N GLY A 102 -12.97 -0.99 -8.53
CA GLY A 102 -13.65 -0.50 -9.74
C GLY A 102 -12.79 -0.64 -11.00
N ASP A 103 -12.96 0.32 -11.91
CA ASP A 103 -12.27 0.36 -13.21
C ASP A 103 -11.03 1.27 -13.23
N PHE A 104 -10.48 1.66 -12.08
CA PHE A 104 -9.22 2.39 -12.06
C PHE A 104 -8.13 1.54 -12.74
N ASN A 105 -7.25 2.15 -13.55
CA ASN A 105 -6.17 1.44 -14.23
C ASN A 105 -6.65 0.26 -15.09
N ALA A 106 -7.79 0.44 -15.78
CA ALA A 106 -8.48 -0.62 -16.53
C ALA A 106 -7.62 -1.34 -17.58
N GLU A 107 -6.69 -0.62 -18.21
CA GLU A 107 -5.80 -1.12 -19.26
C GLU A 107 -4.46 -1.64 -18.71
N GLY A 108 -4.26 -1.60 -17.38
CA GLY A 108 -3.05 -2.04 -16.70
C GLY A 108 -3.36 -2.95 -15.51
N ALA A 109 -2.79 -2.62 -14.35
CA ALA A 109 -3.11 -3.31 -13.10
C ALA A 109 -4.49 -2.90 -12.58
N ARG A 110 -5.55 -3.46 -13.19
CA ARG A 110 -6.94 -3.07 -12.91
C ARG A 110 -7.26 -3.07 -11.42
N GLY A 111 -7.84 -1.96 -10.98
CA GLY A 111 -8.24 -1.71 -9.60
C GLY A 111 -7.08 -1.35 -8.68
N TRP A 112 -5.85 -1.17 -9.18
CA TRP A 112 -4.68 -0.79 -8.41
C TRP A 112 -4.10 0.56 -8.83
N GLU A 113 -3.67 1.32 -7.85
CA GLU A 113 -2.93 2.57 -8.01
C GLU A 113 -1.54 2.45 -7.39
N PHE A 114 -0.54 3.07 -8.02
CA PHE A 114 0.86 3.06 -7.59
C PHE A 114 1.27 4.40 -7.00
N PHE A 115 2.28 4.37 -6.14
CA PHE A 115 2.76 5.51 -5.39
C PHE A 115 4.28 5.43 -5.20
N ASP A 116 4.95 6.59 -5.21
CA ASP A 116 6.20 6.77 -4.49
C ASP A 116 5.93 7.52 -3.21
N LEU A 117 6.59 7.08 -2.15
CA LEU A 117 6.51 7.67 -0.84
C LEU A 117 7.90 8.17 -0.43
N ALA A 118 7.93 9.14 0.47
CA ALA A 118 9.12 9.53 1.20
C ALA A 118 8.79 9.65 2.69
N ILE A 119 9.81 9.49 3.53
CA ILE A 119 9.72 9.83 4.95
C ILE A 119 10.42 11.18 5.12
N ASP A 120 9.67 12.20 5.53
CA ASP A 120 10.21 13.55 5.73
C ASP A 120 11.10 13.64 6.97
N GLU A 121 11.76 14.78 7.17
CA GLU A 121 12.69 14.99 8.29
C GLU A 121 12.05 14.84 9.68
N ASN A 122 10.73 14.94 9.78
CA ASN A 122 9.97 14.73 11.01
C ASN A 122 9.47 13.29 11.18
N GLY A 123 9.82 12.39 10.26
CA GLY A 123 9.41 11.00 10.27
C GLY A 123 8.01 10.75 9.71
N ARG A 124 7.37 11.74 9.06
CA ARG A 124 6.05 11.58 8.47
C ARG A 124 6.15 11.03 7.05
N VAL A 125 5.24 10.14 6.70
CA VAL A 125 5.15 9.59 5.34
C VAL A 125 4.41 10.57 4.45
N VAL A 126 4.95 10.86 3.28
CA VAL A 126 4.35 11.76 2.29
C VAL A 126 4.30 11.10 0.92
N ILE A 127 3.19 11.27 0.20
CA ILE A 127 3.07 10.86 -1.19
C ILE A 127 3.90 11.81 -2.06
N VAL A 128 4.92 11.27 -2.73
CA VAL A 128 5.74 12.00 -3.70
C VAL A 128 5.03 12.07 -5.05
N TRP A 129 4.48 10.94 -5.51
CA TRP A 129 3.56 10.89 -6.64
C TRP A 129 2.62 9.69 -6.50
N ARG A 130 1.53 9.72 -7.27
CA ARG A 130 0.59 8.60 -7.40
C ARG A 130 -0.01 8.51 -8.80
N GLY A 131 -0.46 7.33 -9.19
CA GLY A 131 -1.19 7.12 -10.44
C GLY A 131 -0.99 5.72 -11.02
N GLU A 132 -1.28 5.59 -12.31
CA GLU A 132 -1.13 4.32 -13.05
C GLU A 132 0.34 4.08 -13.45
N SER A 133 1.16 5.13 -13.50
CA SER A 133 2.56 5.07 -13.89
C SER A 133 3.32 6.28 -13.33
N PRO A 134 4.64 6.15 -13.10
CA PRO A 134 5.45 7.24 -12.58
C PRO A 134 5.49 8.41 -13.56
N PRO A 135 5.59 9.66 -13.07
CA PRO A 135 5.74 10.82 -13.93
C PRO A 135 7.09 10.78 -14.68
N PRO A 136 7.18 11.41 -15.87
CA PRO A 136 8.44 11.51 -16.60
C PRO A 136 9.55 12.10 -15.71
N GLY A 137 10.71 11.46 -15.69
CA GLY A 137 11.86 11.91 -14.90
C GLY A 137 11.86 11.45 -13.44
N ALA A 138 10.95 10.57 -13.00
CA ALA A 138 10.94 9.98 -11.67
C ALA A 138 12.13 9.04 -11.36
N GLY A 139 13.11 8.92 -12.26
CA GLY A 139 14.42 8.34 -11.93
C GLY A 139 14.50 6.82 -11.94
N TYR A 140 13.43 6.10 -12.26
CA TYR A 140 13.46 4.64 -12.42
C TYR A 140 14.40 4.21 -13.58
N PRO A 141 15.54 3.55 -13.30
CA PRO A 141 16.47 3.14 -14.35
C PRO A 141 15.81 2.10 -15.27
N GLY A 142 15.68 2.42 -16.56
CA GLY A 142 15.03 1.53 -17.54
C GLY A 142 13.50 1.63 -17.60
N ALA A 143 12.87 2.50 -16.81
CA ALA A 143 11.47 2.83 -16.96
C ALA A 143 11.26 3.76 -18.17
N SER A 144 10.91 3.18 -19.31
CA SER A 144 10.03 3.89 -20.23
C SER A 144 8.69 4.18 -19.54
N ASP A 145 7.97 5.20 -20.00
CA ASP A 145 6.57 5.47 -19.61
C ASP A 145 5.80 4.14 -19.44
N GLY A 146 5.25 3.87 -18.25
CA GLY A 146 4.50 2.64 -17.98
C GLY A 146 5.13 1.59 -17.05
N ALA A 147 6.33 1.81 -16.48
CA ALA A 147 7.11 0.77 -15.79
C ALA A 147 6.37 -0.05 -14.70
N CYS A 148 5.57 0.58 -13.85
CA CYS A 148 4.80 -0.14 -12.82
C CYS A 148 3.76 -1.05 -13.47
N ASN A 149 2.93 -0.50 -14.37
CA ASN A 149 1.91 -1.25 -15.08
C ASN A 149 2.49 -2.36 -15.97
N SER A 150 3.52 -2.07 -16.76
CA SER A 150 4.10 -3.02 -17.71
C SER A 150 4.63 -4.28 -17.01
N CYS A 151 5.21 -4.13 -15.81
CA CYS A 151 5.65 -5.28 -15.03
C CYS A 151 4.49 -5.95 -14.31
N HIS A 152 3.65 -5.20 -13.61
CA HIS A 152 2.58 -5.78 -12.79
C HIS A 152 1.50 -6.51 -13.61
N THR A 153 1.27 -6.11 -14.87
CA THR A 153 0.40 -6.85 -15.80
C THR A 153 0.91 -8.26 -16.14
N LEU A 154 2.22 -8.54 -15.98
CA LEU A 154 2.80 -9.88 -16.20
C LEU A 154 2.29 -10.92 -15.19
N VAL A 155 1.72 -10.46 -14.06
CA VAL A 155 1.19 -11.30 -12.98
C VAL A 155 -0.29 -10.98 -12.71
N ALA A 156 -1.06 -10.71 -13.77
CA ALA A 156 -2.49 -10.42 -13.67
C ALA A 156 -3.31 -11.57 -13.02
N ASP A 157 -2.87 -12.82 -13.20
CA ASP A 157 -3.45 -14.01 -12.56
C ASP A 157 -3.28 -14.01 -11.02
N ARG A 158 -2.44 -13.14 -10.51
CA ARG A 158 -2.11 -12.97 -9.09
C ARG A 158 -2.62 -11.63 -8.54
N ASP A 159 -3.68 -11.09 -9.15
CA ASP A 159 -4.18 -9.75 -8.83
C ASP A 159 -3.06 -8.70 -8.82
N TYR A 160 -2.13 -8.82 -9.77
CA TYR A 160 -1.04 -7.89 -10.02
C TYR A 160 0.02 -7.80 -8.91
N VAL A 161 0.16 -8.81 -8.04
CA VAL A 161 1.17 -8.87 -6.97
C VAL A 161 2.14 -10.04 -7.19
N PHE A 162 3.45 -9.79 -7.23
CA PHE A 162 4.46 -10.78 -7.64
C PHE A 162 4.68 -11.91 -6.63
N ASP A 163 4.92 -11.59 -5.37
CA ASP A 163 5.39 -12.52 -4.33
C ASP A 163 4.24 -13.03 -3.44
N ARG A 164 3.13 -13.48 -4.06
CA ARG A 164 1.93 -13.90 -3.32
C ARG A 164 2.11 -15.08 -2.37
N SER A 165 3.09 -15.95 -2.64
CA SER A 165 3.39 -17.09 -1.77
C SER A 165 3.89 -16.67 -0.39
N LEU A 166 4.21 -15.39 -0.18
CA LEU A 166 4.53 -14.86 1.14
C LEU A 166 3.29 -14.72 2.05
N PHE A 167 2.08 -14.79 1.49
CA PHE A 167 0.81 -14.65 2.21
C PHE A 167 0.14 -15.99 2.57
N ASP A 168 0.78 -17.13 2.26
CA ASP A 168 0.26 -18.49 2.47
C ASP A 168 0.84 -19.19 3.72
#